data_AF-A0A1Z8UV94-F1
#
_entry.id   AF-A0A1Z8UV94-F1
#
_cell.length_a   1.000
_cell.length_b   1.000
_cell.length_c   1.000
_cell.angle_alpha   90.00
_cell.angle_beta   90.00
_cell.angle_gamma   90.00
#
_symmetry.space_group_name_H-M   'P 1'
#
loop_
_entity.id
_entity.type
_entity.pdbx_description
1 polymer ?
#
loop_
_entity_poly.entity_id
_entity_poly.type
_entity_poly.pdbx_seq_one_letter_code
_entity_poly.pdbx_strand_id
1 'polypeptide(L)'
;MTQLIAEIGWNFLGNMGLAKEMISAAKESGADFAKFQTWSTKDLVDGPWHKDERIKLYKKAQLSIDDHYELNEYCKKKKITFLTSVFNKKYLSFLKHLKLNTIKVASMEINNAQLLIEMNKIFENIIISTGASKLNEVKKVFKYVSKKKCVLMHCVSAYPTPPENVNLPRIKVLKKLCKKVGYSGHLKGISDALGCLEYNPAYIEKHFTIDNNLPGKDNKFSILPHEMKTLSLFVKERKKINKFKGKDFQVIEKEVRKNYRNRWSKITS
;
A
#
# COMPACT_ATOMS: atom_id res chain seq x y z
N MET A 1 5.31 -5.78 12.00
CA MET A 1 5.31 -6.68 10.81
C MET A 1 4.90 -5.82 9.63
N THR A 2 5.51 -5.95 8.45
CA THR A 2 5.04 -5.24 7.25
C THR A 2 3.65 -5.75 6.89
N GLN A 3 2.70 -4.83 6.73
CA GLN A 3 1.34 -5.15 6.33
C GLN A 3 1.14 -4.88 4.83
N LEU A 4 0.30 -5.68 4.18
CA LEU A 4 0.05 -5.62 2.74
C LEU A 4 -1.32 -5.02 2.44
N ILE A 5 -1.35 -4.05 1.54
CA ILE A 5 -2.55 -3.37 1.07
C ILE A 5 -2.77 -3.75 -0.40
N ALA A 6 -3.87 -4.45 -0.67
CA ALA A 6 -4.40 -4.63 -2.01
C ALA A 6 -5.23 -3.39 -2.38
N GLU A 7 -4.66 -2.49 -3.19
CA GLU A 7 -5.39 -1.33 -3.72
C GLU A 7 -6.30 -1.77 -4.86
N ILE A 8 -7.54 -2.11 -4.52
CA ILE A 8 -8.60 -2.37 -5.51
C ILE A 8 -8.98 -1.04 -6.18
N GLY A 9 -8.99 0.04 -5.40
CA GLY A 9 -9.28 1.39 -5.88
C GLY A 9 -10.66 1.47 -6.52
N TRP A 10 -10.68 1.46 -7.85
CA TRP A 10 -11.86 1.53 -8.71
C TRP A 10 -11.80 0.49 -9.84
N ASN A 11 -10.93 -0.53 -9.74
CA ASN A 11 -10.73 -1.58 -10.74
C ASN A 11 -11.99 -2.41 -11.05
N PHE A 12 -12.97 -2.40 -10.16
CA PHE A 12 -14.25 -3.07 -10.32
C PHE A 12 -15.27 -2.25 -11.13
N LEU A 13 -14.99 -0.97 -11.43
CA LEU A 13 -15.85 -0.05 -12.20
C LEU A 13 -17.34 -0.13 -11.82
N GLY A 14 -17.65 -0.03 -10.52
CA GLY A 14 -19.02 -0.05 -10.01
C GLY A 14 -19.67 -1.43 -9.91
N ASN A 15 -19.04 -2.50 -10.41
CA ASN A 15 -19.55 -3.85 -10.24
C ASN A 15 -19.24 -4.39 -8.83
N MET A 16 -20.25 -4.41 -7.96
CA MET A 16 -20.13 -4.84 -6.56
C MET A 16 -19.83 -6.34 -6.41
N GLY A 17 -20.29 -7.18 -7.35
CA GLY A 17 -19.92 -8.60 -7.39
C GLY A 17 -18.42 -8.77 -7.60
N LEU A 18 -17.89 -8.09 -8.62
CA LEU A 18 -16.46 -8.07 -8.92
C LEU A 18 -15.62 -7.48 -7.76
N ALA A 19 -16.11 -6.43 -7.09
CA ALA A 19 -15.45 -5.89 -5.91
C ALA A 19 -15.31 -6.94 -4.78
N LYS A 20 -16.36 -7.74 -4.53
CA LYS A 20 -16.35 -8.83 -3.54
C LYS A 20 -15.44 -9.99 -3.95
N GLU A 21 -15.38 -10.31 -5.25
CA GLU A 21 -14.41 -11.28 -5.78
C GLU A 21 -12.97 -10.80 -5.55
N MET A 22 -12.67 -9.55 -5.87
CA MET A 22 -11.35 -8.94 -5.62
C MET A 22 -10.99 -8.92 -4.12
N ILE A 23 -11.94 -8.64 -3.22
CA ILE A 23 -11.72 -8.73 -1.76
C ILE A 23 -11.33 -10.15 -1.35
N SER A 24 -12.03 -11.16 -1.88
CA SER A 24 -11.79 -12.57 -1.55
C SER A 24 -10.41 -13.00 -2.04
N ALA A 25 -10.09 -12.70 -3.29
CA ALA A 25 -8.79 -12.99 -3.89
C ALA A 25 -7.63 -12.28 -3.16
N ALA A 26 -7.82 -11.02 -2.76
CA ALA A 26 -6.82 -10.29 -1.98
C ALA A 26 -6.54 -10.97 -0.63
N LYS A 27 -7.60 -11.39 0.08
CA LYS A 27 -7.45 -12.11 1.35
C LYS A 27 -6.76 -13.45 1.19
N GLU A 28 -7.17 -14.24 0.20
CA GLU A 28 -6.60 -15.57 -0.10
C GLU A 28 -5.13 -15.47 -0.52
N SER A 29 -4.75 -14.37 -1.16
CA SER A 29 -3.37 -14.04 -1.51
C SER A 29 -2.55 -13.49 -0.32
N GLY A 30 -3.17 -13.33 0.85
CA GLY A 30 -2.50 -12.93 2.07
C GLY A 30 -2.30 -11.42 2.23
N ALA A 31 -3.16 -10.60 1.62
CA ALA A 31 -3.26 -9.17 1.95
C ALA A 31 -3.93 -8.95 3.31
N ASP A 32 -3.53 -7.88 4.01
CA ASP A 32 -4.11 -7.45 5.29
C ASP A 32 -5.26 -6.47 5.11
N PHE A 33 -5.21 -5.67 4.02
CA PHE A 33 -6.20 -4.67 3.69
C PHE A 33 -6.69 -4.82 2.24
N ALA A 34 -7.99 -4.64 2.04
CA ALA A 34 -8.59 -4.34 0.75
C ALA A 34 -8.93 -2.85 0.73
N LYS A 35 -8.26 -2.09 -0.14
CA LYS A 35 -8.40 -0.63 -0.19
C LYS A 35 -9.22 -0.17 -1.40
N PHE A 36 -10.14 0.73 -1.12
CA PHE A 36 -11.01 1.41 -2.07
C PHE A 36 -10.77 2.93 -2.04
N GLN A 37 -11.58 3.68 -2.76
CA GLN A 37 -11.49 5.14 -2.81
C GLN A 37 -12.85 5.79 -2.56
N THR A 38 -12.84 6.83 -1.73
CA THR A 38 -14.02 7.60 -1.34
C THR A 38 -13.95 9.00 -1.95
N TRP A 39 -14.65 9.16 -3.07
CA TRP A 39 -14.84 10.38 -3.82
C TRP A 39 -16.18 10.32 -4.56
N SER A 40 -16.68 11.45 -5.06
CA SER A 40 -17.75 11.43 -6.05
C SER A 40 -17.51 12.46 -7.14
N THR A 41 -18.02 12.19 -8.34
CA THR A 41 -17.85 13.09 -9.49
C THR A 41 -18.49 14.45 -9.27
N LYS A 42 -19.44 14.58 -8.33
CA LYS A 42 -20.05 15.86 -7.96
C LYS A 42 -19.09 16.81 -7.24
N ASP A 43 -17.97 16.31 -6.73
CA ASP A 43 -16.96 17.09 -6.00
C ASP A 43 -15.72 17.40 -6.82
N LEU A 44 -15.68 16.95 -8.08
CA LEU A 44 -14.56 17.24 -8.95
C LEU A 44 -14.56 18.73 -9.27
N VAL A 45 -13.41 19.36 -9.01
CA VAL A 45 -13.15 20.70 -9.55
C VAL A 45 -13.05 20.62 -11.07
N ASP A 46 -13.33 21.72 -11.77
CA ASP A 46 -13.24 21.76 -13.22
C ASP A 46 -11.83 21.39 -13.71
N GLY A 47 -11.78 20.66 -14.82
CA GLY A 47 -10.52 20.11 -15.32
C GLY A 47 -10.71 19.23 -16.55
N PRO A 48 -9.59 18.74 -17.12
CA PRO A 48 -9.60 17.98 -18.38
C PRO A 48 -10.50 16.74 -18.35
N TRP A 49 -10.69 16.13 -17.17
CA TRP A 49 -11.54 14.94 -16.99
C TRP A 49 -13.02 15.18 -17.29
N HIS A 50 -13.51 16.43 -17.22
CA HIS A 50 -14.88 16.76 -17.59
C HIS A 50 -15.11 16.78 -19.11
N LYS A 51 -14.03 16.91 -19.89
CA LYS A 51 -14.06 17.09 -21.34
C LYS A 51 -13.73 15.82 -22.12
N ASP A 52 -13.44 14.72 -21.43
CA ASP A 52 -13.12 13.44 -22.05
C ASP A 52 -13.81 12.25 -21.38
N GLU A 53 -13.52 11.04 -21.85
CA GLU A 53 -14.15 9.79 -21.40
C GLU A 53 -13.91 9.46 -19.91
N ARG A 54 -12.99 10.15 -19.23
CA ARG A 54 -12.74 9.93 -17.80
C ARG A 54 -13.98 10.21 -16.95
N ILE A 55 -14.76 11.25 -17.25
CA ILE A 55 -15.96 11.55 -16.44
C ILE A 55 -16.97 10.40 -16.48
N LYS A 56 -17.14 9.75 -17.65
CA LYS A 56 -18.04 8.60 -17.78
C LYS A 56 -17.53 7.42 -16.95
N LEU A 57 -16.23 7.14 -17.01
CA LEU A 57 -15.60 6.10 -16.22
C LEU A 57 -15.70 6.39 -14.70
N TYR A 58 -15.46 7.63 -14.27
CA TYR A 58 -15.56 8.02 -12.87
C TYR A 58 -16.98 7.88 -12.34
N LYS A 59 -17.99 8.30 -13.12
CA LYS A 59 -19.41 8.12 -12.75
C LYS A 59 -19.76 6.66 -12.54
N LYS A 60 -19.20 5.76 -13.36
CA LYS A 60 -19.40 4.32 -13.22
C LYS A 60 -18.67 3.74 -12.00
N ALA A 61 -17.49 4.25 -11.68
CA ALA A 61 -16.61 3.69 -10.66
C ALA A 61 -16.85 4.19 -9.23
N GLN A 62 -17.46 5.36 -9.05
CA GLN A 62 -17.68 5.91 -7.71
C GLN A 62 -18.56 4.99 -6.86
N LEU A 63 -18.24 4.90 -5.57
CA LEU A 63 -19.03 4.17 -4.59
C LEU A 63 -20.03 5.10 -3.91
N SER A 64 -21.28 4.66 -3.77
CA SER A 64 -22.24 5.29 -2.87
C SER A 64 -21.88 5.04 -1.40
N ILE A 65 -22.52 5.74 -0.47
CA ILE A 65 -22.30 5.50 0.97
C ILE A 65 -22.70 4.06 1.34
N ASP A 66 -23.80 3.55 0.79
CA ASP A 66 -24.27 2.18 1.04
C ASP A 66 -23.29 1.14 0.51
N ASP A 67 -22.69 1.38 -0.66
CA ASP A 67 -21.65 0.48 -1.19
C ASP A 67 -20.44 0.40 -0.25
N HIS A 68 -20.06 1.50 0.43
CA HIS A 68 -18.98 1.47 1.41
C HIS A 68 -19.36 0.62 2.64
N TYR A 69 -20.60 0.70 3.13
CA TYR A 69 -21.08 -0.16 4.20
C TYR A 69 -21.06 -1.63 3.79
N GLU A 70 -21.57 -1.93 2.59
CA GLU A 70 -21.61 -3.29 2.05
C GLU A 70 -20.20 -3.90 1.91
N LEU A 71 -19.25 -3.16 1.34
CA LEU A 71 -17.87 -3.62 1.19
C LEU A 71 -17.17 -3.78 2.55
N ASN A 72 -17.42 -2.87 3.50
CA ASN A 72 -16.86 -2.98 4.85
C ASN A 72 -17.36 -4.24 5.57
N GLU A 73 -18.66 -4.53 5.50
CA GLU A 73 -19.24 -5.75 6.07
C GLU A 73 -18.72 -7.01 5.37
N TYR A 74 -18.55 -6.97 4.05
CA TYR A 74 -17.96 -8.10 3.32
C TYR A 74 -16.49 -8.34 3.70
N CYS A 75 -15.69 -7.29 3.84
CA CYS A 75 -14.32 -7.35 4.34
C CYS A 75 -14.26 -8.01 5.73
N LYS A 76 -15.15 -7.61 6.65
CA LYS A 76 -15.27 -8.24 7.99
C LYS A 76 -15.55 -9.75 7.88
N LYS A 77 -16.51 -10.16 7.06
CA LYS A 77 -16.83 -11.58 6.81
C LYS A 77 -15.62 -12.36 6.29
N LYS A 78 -14.83 -11.76 5.40
CA LYS A 78 -13.60 -12.36 4.84
C LYS A 78 -12.38 -12.22 5.74
N LYS A 79 -12.48 -11.56 6.90
CA LYS A 79 -11.36 -11.32 7.83
C LYS A 79 -10.19 -10.58 7.15
N ILE A 80 -10.50 -9.59 6.32
CA ILE A 80 -9.58 -8.60 5.75
C ILE A 80 -10.05 -7.21 6.16
N THR A 81 -9.13 -6.28 6.37
CA THR A 81 -9.51 -4.94 6.84
C THR A 81 -9.92 -4.06 5.66
N PHE A 82 -11.12 -3.47 5.71
CA PHE A 82 -11.50 -2.43 4.76
C PHE A 82 -10.65 -1.18 4.99
N LEU A 83 -10.15 -0.60 3.91
CA LEU A 83 -9.43 0.67 3.92
C LEU A 83 -9.96 1.54 2.78
N THR A 84 -9.85 2.85 2.91
CA THR A 84 -10.16 3.76 1.80
C THR A 84 -9.24 4.97 1.78
N SER A 85 -8.96 5.47 0.58
CA SER A 85 -8.43 6.82 0.38
C SER A 85 -9.57 7.81 0.31
N VAL A 86 -9.55 8.85 1.16
CA VAL A 86 -10.56 9.92 1.13
C VAL A 86 -10.01 11.18 0.46
N PHE A 87 -10.82 11.80 -0.40
CA PHE A 87 -10.42 12.97 -1.18
C PHE A 87 -11.11 14.26 -0.73
N ASN A 88 -12.17 14.16 0.08
CA ASN A 88 -12.91 15.32 0.55
C ASN A 88 -13.37 15.14 2.00
N LYS A 89 -13.19 16.17 2.82
CA LYS A 89 -13.49 16.15 4.26
C LYS A 89 -14.96 15.86 4.58
N LYS A 90 -15.89 16.15 3.67
CA LYS A 90 -17.33 15.94 3.89
C LYS A 90 -17.69 14.47 4.13
N TYR A 91 -16.85 13.55 3.62
CA TYR A 91 -17.03 12.12 3.77
C TYR A 91 -16.55 11.57 5.12
N LEU A 92 -15.76 12.34 5.87
CA LEU A 92 -15.18 11.86 7.14
C LEU A 92 -16.23 11.52 8.19
N SER A 93 -17.36 12.23 8.18
CA SER A 93 -18.47 11.97 9.12
C SER A 93 -19.02 10.55 8.94
N PHE A 94 -19.34 10.14 7.71
CA PHE A 94 -19.83 8.79 7.45
C PHE A 94 -18.73 7.73 7.63
N LEU A 95 -17.49 8.04 7.23
CA LEU A 95 -16.36 7.11 7.40
C LEU A 95 -16.07 6.81 8.88
N LYS A 96 -16.38 7.73 9.80
CA LYS A 96 -16.33 7.49 11.25
C LYS A 96 -17.32 6.40 11.67
N HIS A 97 -18.52 6.35 11.08
CA HIS A 97 -19.54 5.35 11.38
C HIS A 97 -19.17 3.93 10.89
N LEU A 98 -18.28 3.82 9.90
CA LEU A 98 -17.70 2.53 9.50
C LEU A 98 -16.74 1.94 10.57
N LYS A 99 -16.44 2.69 11.64
CA LYS A 99 -15.54 2.31 12.74
C LYS A 99 -14.14 1.95 12.26
N LEU A 100 -13.64 2.67 11.25
CA LEU A 100 -12.28 2.48 10.74
C LEU A 100 -11.26 3.09 11.69
N ASN A 101 -10.24 2.32 12.05
CA ASN A 101 -9.11 2.82 12.84
C ASN A 101 -8.04 3.50 11.97
N THR A 102 -7.91 3.04 10.72
CA THR A 102 -6.90 3.48 9.76
C THR A 102 -7.57 4.10 8.55
N ILE A 103 -6.97 5.19 8.05
CA ILE A 103 -7.45 5.89 6.85
C ILE A 103 -6.26 6.26 5.96
N LYS A 104 -6.50 6.36 4.65
CA LYS A 104 -5.48 6.71 3.64
C LYS A 104 -5.74 8.11 3.06
N VAL A 105 -4.67 8.85 2.82
CA VAL A 105 -4.67 10.10 2.03
C VAL A 105 -3.89 9.84 0.74
N ALA A 106 -4.49 10.13 -0.41
CA ALA A 106 -3.82 10.03 -1.70
C ALA A 106 -2.72 11.09 -1.83
N SER A 107 -1.71 10.84 -2.67
CA SER A 107 -0.59 11.77 -2.88
C SER A 107 -1.03 13.19 -3.26
N MET A 108 -2.10 13.27 -4.07
CA MET A 108 -2.66 14.54 -4.57
C MET A 108 -3.28 15.40 -3.46
N GLU A 109 -3.66 14.78 -2.35
CA GLU A 109 -4.34 15.45 -1.23
C GLU A 109 -3.39 15.79 -0.07
N ILE A 110 -2.08 15.59 -0.22
CA ILE A 110 -1.10 15.85 0.85
C ILE A 110 -1.10 17.31 1.34
N ASN A 111 -1.44 18.25 0.45
CA ASN A 111 -1.51 19.68 0.77
C ASN A 111 -2.90 20.11 1.27
N ASN A 112 -3.87 19.19 1.36
CA ASN A 112 -5.22 19.47 1.82
C ASN A 112 -5.26 19.59 3.36
N ALA A 113 -4.84 20.74 3.87
CA ALA A 113 -4.67 21.00 5.30
C ALA A 113 -5.95 20.69 6.10
N GLN A 114 -7.11 21.13 5.61
CA GLN A 114 -8.37 20.93 6.32
C GLN A 114 -8.75 19.44 6.39
N LEU A 115 -8.56 18.69 5.30
CA LEU A 115 -8.79 17.24 5.30
C LEU A 115 -7.88 16.57 6.34
N LEU A 116 -6.59 16.91 6.35
CA LEU A 116 -5.62 16.34 7.30
C LEU A 116 -5.95 16.65 8.77
N ILE A 117 -6.34 17.89 9.07
CA ILE A 117 -6.73 18.32 10.43
C ILE A 117 -7.94 17.50 10.91
N GLU A 118 -8.98 17.38 10.09
CA GLU A 118 -10.18 16.64 10.47
C GLU A 118 -9.89 15.14 10.62
N MET A 119 -9.08 14.55 9.74
CA MET A 119 -8.66 13.16 9.87
C MET A 119 -7.89 12.91 11.16
N ASN A 120 -7.00 13.83 11.57
CA ASN A 120 -6.22 13.70 12.80
C ASN A 120 -7.08 13.65 14.07
N LYS A 121 -8.28 14.26 14.05
CA LYS A 121 -9.25 14.22 15.16
C LYS A 121 -9.99 12.88 15.24
N ILE A 122 -10.18 12.19 14.11
CA ILE A 122 -11.08 11.05 14.00
C ILE A 122 -10.33 9.71 14.05
N PHE A 123 -9.17 9.63 13.38
CA PHE A 123 -8.48 8.36 13.17
C PHE A 123 -7.20 8.26 14.01
N GLU A 124 -6.84 7.03 14.38
CA GLU A 124 -5.63 6.76 15.17
C GLU A 124 -4.41 6.47 14.31
N ASN A 125 -4.61 6.08 13.05
CA ASN A 125 -3.54 5.79 12.12
C ASN A 125 -3.86 6.37 10.73
N ILE A 126 -3.01 7.27 10.25
CA ILE A 126 -3.22 8.04 9.01
C ILE A 126 -2.05 7.76 8.07
N ILE A 127 -2.34 7.08 6.98
CA ILE A 127 -1.36 6.68 5.97
C ILE A 127 -1.36 7.70 4.83
N ILE A 128 -0.26 8.42 4.64
CA ILE A 128 -0.17 9.55 3.71
C ILE A 128 0.84 9.24 2.62
N SER A 129 0.39 9.20 1.36
CA SER A 129 1.31 9.03 0.23
C SER A 129 1.98 10.35 -0.11
N THR A 130 3.24 10.27 -0.51
CA THR A 130 4.11 11.44 -0.71
C THR A 130 4.63 11.56 -2.15
N GLY A 131 3.90 10.98 -3.10
CA GLY A 131 4.23 11.07 -4.52
C GLY A 131 3.94 12.46 -5.07
N ALA A 132 4.71 12.89 -6.08
CA ALA A 132 4.63 14.24 -6.65
C ALA A 132 4.82 15.41 -5.64
N SER A 133 5.25 15.14 -4.40
CA SER A 133 5.46 16.15 -3.37
C SER A 133 6.93 16.51 -3.19
N LYS A 134 7.20 17.81 -3.02
CA LYS A 134 8.48 18.32 -2.53
C LYS A 134 8.66 17.94 -1.05
N LEU A 135 9.90 17.85 -0.60
CA LEU A 135 10.20 17.47 0.79
C LEU A 135 9.62 18.47 1.82
N ASN A 136 9.56 19.76 1.47
CA ASN A 136 8.97 20.78 2.34
C ASN A 136 7.45 20.60 2.51
N GLU A 137 6.73 20.16 1.47
CA GLU A 137 5.31 19.81 1.55
C GLU A 137 5.09 18.61 2.47
N VAL A 138 5.92 17.56 2.35
CA VAL A 138 5.90 16.41 3.26
C VAL A 138 6.14 16.84 4.70
N LYS A 139 7.07 17.77 4.96
CA LYS A 139 7.30 18.31 6.32
C LYS A 139 6.09 19.08 6.86
N LYS A 140 5.35 19.81 6.01
CA LYS A 140 4.16 20.58 6.43
C LYS A 140 3.04 19.69 6.97
N VAL A 141 2.95 18.42 6.56
CA VAL A 141 1.97 17.46 7.09
C VAL A 141 1.95 17.43 8.61
N PHE A 142 3.10 17.56 9.28
CA PHE A 142 3.20 17.52 10.74
C PHE A 142 2.66 18.75 11.46
N LYS A 143 2.27 19.81 10.72
CA LYS A 143 1.46 20.90 11.28
C LYS A 143 0.00 20.49 11.49
N TYR A 144 -0.45 19.45 10.80
CA TYR A 144 -1.86 19.03 10.74
C TYR A 144 -2.09 17.65 11.35
N VAL A 145 -1.10 16.76 11.26
CA VAL A 145 -1.19 15.37 11.71
C VAL A 145 -0.11 15.05 12.72
N SER A 146 -0.50 14.45 13.85
CA SER A 146 0.43 13.98 14.87
C SER A 146 1.41 12.95 14.31
N LYS A 147 2.70 13.12 14.58
CA LYS A 147 3.75 12.14 14.20
C LYS A 147 3.50 10.73 14.74
N LYS A 148 2.78 10.60 15.87
CA LYS A 148 2.44 9.29 16.47
C LYS A 148 1.40 8.53 15.65
N LYS A 149 0.48 9.26 15.01
CA LYS A 149 -0.62 8.74 14.17
C LYS A 149 -0.21 8.59 12.70
N CYS A 150 0.82 9.31 12.26
CA CYS A 150 1.22 9.39 10.85
C CYS A 150 2.06 8.19 10.38
N VAL A 151 1.82 7.77 9.12
CA VAL A 151 2.69 6.89 8.34
C VAL A 151 2.95 7.56 6.99
N LEU A 152 4.22 7.82 6.65
CA LEU A 152 4.58 8.37 5.34
C LEU A 152 4.87 7.26 4.33
N MET A 153 4.17 7.23 3.21
CA MET A 153 4.42 6.27 2.13
C MET A 153 5.30 6.89 1.07
N HIS A 154 6.46 6.28 0.80
CA HIS A 154 7.18 6.57 -0.44
C HIS A 154 6.33 6.12 -1.62
N CYS A 155 6.28 6.96 -2.65
CA CYS A 155 5.41 6.80 -3.79
C CYS A 155 5.99 7.63 -4.94
N VAL A 156 5.90 7.10 -6.16
CA VAL A 156 6.13 7.85 -7.40
C VAL A 156 4.81 7.81 -8.16
N SER A 157 4.16 8.96 -8.33
CA SER A 157 2.80 9.05 -8.90
C SER A 157 2.80 8.98 -10.43
N ALA A 158 3.38 7.92 -10.99
CA ALA A 158 3.38 7.60 -12.42
C ALA A 158 2.82 6.17 -12.60
N TYR A 159 1.95 5.96 -13.58
CA TYR A 159 1.12 4.76 -13.67
C TYR A 159 1.19 4.17 -15.10
N PRO A 160 2.04 3.15 -15.36
CA PRO A 160 3.03 2.58 -14.45
C PRO A 160 4.26 3.49 -14.25
N THR A 161 5.00 3.27 -13.16
CA THR A 161 6.30 3.92 -12.91
C THR A 161 7.41 3.10 -13.57
N PRO A 162 8.29 3.68 -14.42
CA PRO A 162 9.46 2.98 -14.94
C PRO A 162 10.43 2.56 -13.83
N PRO A 163 11.13 1.41 -13.94
CA PRO A 163 12.05 0.90 -12.92
C PRO A 163 13.08 1.94 -12.43
N GLU A 164 13.70 2.65 -13.36
CA GLU A 164 14.72 3.68 -13.12
C GLU A 164 14.18 4.87 -12.31
N ASN A 165 12.86 5.09 -12.30
CA ASN A 165 12.23 6.17 -11.57
C ASN A 165 11.70 5.78 -10.19
N VAL A 166 11.71 4.49 -9.80
CA VAL A 166 11.10 4.02 -8.53
C VAL A 166 11.69 4.70 -7.29
N ASN A 167 13.01 4.97 -7.30
CA ASN A 167 13.70 5.74 -6.26
C ASN A 167 13.46 5.25 -4.80
N LEU A 168 13.62 3.94 -4.55
CA LEU A 168 13.49 3.36 -3.20
C LEU A 168 14.37 4.03 -2.12
N PRO A 169 15.61 4.52 -2.41
CA PRO A 169 16.42 5.20 -1.40
C PRO A 169 15.75 6.41 -0.74
N ARG A 170 14.74 7.06 -1.37
CA ARG A 170 13.94 8.14 -0.77
C ARG A 170 13.26 7.72 0.54
N ILE A 171 13.02 6.42 0.76
CA ILE A 171 12.49 5.91 2.04
C ILE A 171 13.41 6.27 3.21
N LYS A 172 14.74 6.27 3.03
CA LYS A 172 15.71 6.69 4.07
C LYS A 172 15.51 8.17 4.45
N VAL A 173 15.14 9.02 3.49
CA VAL A 173 14.84 10.43 3.75
C VAL A 173 13.54 10.57 4.55
N LEU A 174 12.49 9.84 4.17
CA LEU A 174 11.22 9.87 4.90
C LEU A 174 11.35 9.35 6.35
N LYS A 175 12.22 8.35 6.58
CA LYS A 175 12.51 7.84 7.94
C LYS A 175 13.11 8.88 8.88
N LYS A 176 13.83 9.87 8.35
CA LYS A 176 14.32 11.00 9.17
C LYS A 176 13.19 11.91 9.64
N LEU A 177 12.03 11.87 8.98
CA LEU A 177 10.88 12.73 9.29
C LEU A 177 9.81 12.02 10.13
N CYS A 178 9.56 10.74 9.84
CA CYS A 178 8.52 9.93 10.48
C CYS A 178 9.06 8.56 10.90
N LYS A 179 8.70 8.12 12.11
CA LYS A 179 9.09 6.80 12.64
C LYS A 179 8.49 5.65 11.81
N LYS A 180 7.26 5.83 11.33
CA LYS A 180 6.57 4.84 10.49
C LYS A 180 6.60 5.31 9.04
N VAL A 181 7.23 4.53 8.19
CA VAL A 181 7.22 4.73 6.73
C VAL A 181 6.71 3.47 6.05
N GLY A 182 6.11 3.62 4.88
CA GLY A 182 5.76 2.50 4.02
C GLY A 182 6.03 2.83 2.56
N TYR A 183 5.46 2.02 1.68
CA TYR A 183 5.67 2.10 0.24
C TYR A 183 4.37 1.87 -0.52
N SER A 184 4.10 2.74 -1.49
CA SER A 184 2.99 2.66 -2.43
C SER A 184 3.59 2.61 -3.83
N GLY A 185 3.58 1.41 -4.43
CA GLY A 185 4.31 1.13 -5.66
C GLY A 185 3.42 1.04 -6.90
N HIS A 186 3.89 1.63 -8.00
CA HIS A 186 3.20 1.63 -9.29
C HIS A 186 4.07 1.05 -10.42
N LEU A 187 5.20 0.41 -10.09
CA LEU A 187 5.91 -0.43 -11.06
C LEU A 187 5.03 -1.65 -11.40
N LYS A 188 5.06 -2.11 -12.65
CA LYS A 188 4.41 -3.38 -13.01
C LYS A 188 5.09 -4.55 -12.31
N GLY A 189 4.31 -5.46 -11.74
CA GLY A 189 4.81 -6.58 -10.94
C GLY A 189 5.21 -6.16 -9.51
N ILE A 190 6.03 -6.99 -8.85
CA ILE A 190 6.31 -6.88 -7.40
C ILE A 190 7.78 -6.60 -7.05
N SER A 191 8.68 -6.41 -8.03
CA SER A 191 10.11 -6.24 -7.77
C SER A 191 10.42 -5.01 -6.91
N ASP A 192 9.69 -3.92 -7.12
CA ASP A 192 9.75 -2.71 -6.31
C ASP A 192 9.32 -2.96 -4.85
N ALA A 193 8.24 -3.71 -4.65
CA ALA A 193 7.73 -4.10 -3.34
C ALA A 193 8.71 -5.02 -2.59
N LEU A 194 9.32 -5.99 -3.29
CA LEU A 194 10.35 -6.87 -2.73
C LEU A 194 11.59 -6.08 -2.32
N GLY A 195 12.11 -5.22 -3.20
CA GLY A 195 13.27 -4.37 -2.91
C GLY A 195 13.01 -3.40 -1.75
N CYS A 196 11.78 -2.89 -1.63
CA CYS A 196 11.39 -2.01 -0.53
C CYS A 196 11.55 -2.68 0.85
N LEU A 197 11.49 -4.01 0.95
CA LEU A 197 11.56 -4.70 2.23
C LEU A 197 12.88 -4.47 2.98
N GLU A 198 13.98 -4.18 2.28
CA GLU A 198 15.26 -3.75 2.88
C GLU A 198 15.05 -2.58 3.86
N TYR A 199 14.11 -1.69 3.52
CA TYR A 199 13.80 -0.50 4.31
C TYR A 199 12.80 -0.77 5.44
N ASN A 200 12.48 -2.03 5.75
CA ASN A 200 11.55 -2.40 6.84
C ASN A 200 10.25 -1.55 6.86
N PRO A 201 9.49 -1.49 5.75
CA PRO A 201 8.29 -0.68 5.67
C PRO A 201 7.20 -1.20 6.62
N ALA A 202 6.43 -0.28 7.20
CA ALA A 202 5.24 -0.60 7.97
C ALA A 202 4.12 -1.16 7.06
N TYR A 203 3.98 -0.59 5.86
CA TYR A 203 2.99 -0.98 4.86
C TYR A 203 3.62 -1.07 3.47
N ILE A 204 3.15 -2.02 2.67
CA ILE A 204 3.37 -2.07 1.22
C ILE A 204 2.00 -2.07 0.54
N GLU A 205 1.82 -1.16 -0.41
CA GLU A 205 0.60 -0.99 -1.20
C GLU A 205 0.91 -1.20 -2.68
N LYS A 206 0.10 -2.04 -3.34
CA LYS A 206 0.12 -2.27 -4.79
C LYS A 206 -1.31 -2.28 -5.30
N HIS A 207 -1.54 -1.70 -6.48
CA HIS A 207 -2.81 -1.87 -7.18
C HIS A 207 -3.06 -3.36 -7.45
N PHE A 208 -4.29 -3.82 -7.26
CA PHE A 208 -4.65 -5.22 -7.26
C PHE A 208 -5.88 -5.47 -8.14
N THR A 209 -5.83 -6.55 -8.92
CA THR A 209 -6.95 -7.04 -9.72
C THR A 209 -6.94 -8.56 -9.76
N ILE A 210 -8.04 -9.16 -10.22
CA ILE A 210 -8.12 -10.60 -10.51
C ILE A 210 -7.83 -10.93 -11.97
N ASP A 211 -7.92 -9.93 -12.86
CA ASP A 211 -7.66 -10.07 -14.28
C ASP A 211 -7.22 -8.73 -14.90
N ASN A 212 -6.05 -8.71 -15.54
CA ASN A 212 -5.53 -7.50 -16.20
C ASN A 212 -6.29 -7.16 -17.50
N ASN A 213 -7.12 -8.07 -18.03
CA ASN A 213 -7.96 -7.82 -19.19
C ASN A 213 -9.23 -7.02 -18.86
N LEU A 214 -9.63 -6.98 -17.59
CA LEU A 214 -10.75 -6.16 -17.13
C LEU A 214 -10.62 -4.68 -17.56
N PRO A 215 -11.75 -4.00 -17.80
CA PRO A 215 -11.76 -2.60 -18.23
C PRO A 215 -11.18 -1.67 -17.17
N GLY A 216 -10.62 -0.53 -17.59
CA GLY A 216 -10.02 0.46 -16.71
C GLY A 216 -8.49 0.44 -16.76
N LYS A 217 -7.87 1.62 -16.75
CA LYS A 217 -6.43 1.77 -16.95
C LYS A 217 -5.60 1.13 -15.83
N ASP A 218 -6.12 1.15 -14.60
CA ASP A 218 -5.40 0.66 -13.42
C ASP A 218 -5.31 -0.87 -13.42
N ASN A 219 -6.30 -1.57 -13.98
CA ASN A 219 -6.27 -3.02 -14.18
C ASN A 219 -5.06 -3.47 -15.00
N LYS A 220 -4.56 -2.65 -15.93
CA LYS A 220 -3.47 -3.03 -16.86
C LYS A 220 -2.09 -3.18 -16.19
N PHE A 221 -1.87 -2.51 -15.06
CA PHE A 221 -0.60 -2.59 -14.32
C PHE A 221 -0.76 -3.15 -12.90
N SER A 222 -2.00 -3.36 -12.45
CA SER A 222 -2.30 -3.99 -11.16
C SER A 222 -1.70 -5.39 -11.06
N ILE A 223 -1.23 -5.76 -9.88
CA ILE A 223 -0.72 -7.11 -9.63
C ILE A 223 -1.88 -8.10 -9.50
N LEU A 224 -1.62 -9.34 -9.90
CA LEU A 224 -2.57 -10.45 -9.85
C LEU A 224 -2.50 -11.21 -8.51
N PRO A 225 -3.47 -12.10 -8.20
CA PRO A 225 -3.50 -12.86 -6.96
C PRO A 225 -2.22 -13.66 -6.68
N HIS A 226 -1.66 -14.31 -7.71
CA HIS A 226 -0.43 -15.09 -7.57
C HIS A 226 0.79 -14.22 -7.21
N GLU A 227 0.87 -13.00 -7.72
CA GLU A 227 1.94 -12.05 -7.40
C GLU A 227 1.82 -11.51 -5.97
N MET A 228 0.59 -11.14 -5.56
CA MET A 228 0.32 -10.75 -4.17
C MET A 228 0.65 -11.90 -3.20
N LYS A 229 0.34 -13.15 -3.58
CA LYS A 229 0.69 -14.35 -2.80
C LYS A 229 2.20 -14.51 -2.68
N THR A 230 2.95 -14.37 -3.77
CA THR A 230 4.42 -14.39 -3.76
C THR A 230 4.99 -13.32 -2.82
N LEU A 231 4.48 -12.09 -2.89
CA LEU A 231 4.88 -11.01 -1.99
C LEU A 231 4.57 -11.34 -0.52
N SER A 232 3.37 -11.84 -0.22
CA SER A 232 2.95 -12.22 1.14
C SER A 232 3.82 -13.35 1.72
N LEU A 233 4.12 -14.37 0.92
CA LEU A 233 5.01 -15.46 1.32
C LEU A 233 6.42 -14.96 1.62
N PHE A 234 6.98 -14.11 0.75
CA PHE A 234 8.30 -13.55 0.96
C PHE A 234 8.36 -12.65 2.20
N VAL A 235 7.33 -11.83 2.47
CA VAL A 235 7.24 -11.03 3.72
C VAL A 235 7.26 -11.93 4.97
N LYS A 236 6.59 -13.08 4.91
CA LYS A 236 6.57 -14.07 6.02
C LYS A 236 7.92 -14.76 6.18
N GLU A 237 8.51 -15.23 5.09
CA GLU A 237 9.82 -15.90 5.08
C GLU A 237 10.95 -14.98 5.51
N ARG A 238 10.94 -13.72 5.04
CA ARG A 238 11.93 -12.70 5.38
C ARG A 238 12.16 -12.58 6.89
N LYS A 239 11.12 -12.77 7.71
CA LYS A 239 11.23 -12.75 9.18
C LYS A 239 12.11 -13.85 9.74
N LYS A 240 12.19 -14.99 9.05
CA LYS A 240 13.00 -16.15 9.45
C LYS A 240 14.43 -15.96 8.96
N ILE A 241 14.61 -15.58 7.70
CA ILE A 241 15.93 -15.48 7.05
C ILE A 241 16.70 -14.21 7.44
N ASN A 242 16.02 -13.10 7.73
CA ASN A 242 16.67 -11.83 8.09
C ASN A 242 16.80 -11.68 9.61
N LYS A 243 17.36 -12.69 10.29
CA LYS A 243 17.71 -12.65 11.71
C LYS A 243 19.21 -12.76 11.86
N PHE A 244 19.82 -11.86 12.63
CA PHE A 244 21.22 -11.98 12.99
C PHE A 244 21.42 -13.23 13.86
N LYS A 245 22.37 -14.09 13.49
CA LYS A 245 22.64 -15.37 14.16
C LYS A 245 24.00 -15.42 14.88
N GLY A 246 24.62 -14.27 15.08
CA GLY A 246 25.98 -14.17 15.60
C GLY A 246 27.00 -13.86 14.49
N LYS A 247 28.24 -13.62 14.90
CA LYS A 247 29.36 -13.33 13.98
C LYS A 247 30.05 -14.60 13.49
N ASP A 248 29.93 -15.68 14.25
CA ASP A 248 30.54 -16.97 13.96
C ASP A 248 29.63 -17.88 13.12
N PHE A 249 30.20 -19.01 12.70
CA PHE A 249 29.45 -20.07 12.04
C PHE A 249 28.32 -20.60 12.95
N GLN A 250 27.24 -21.05 12.34
CA GLN A 250 26.11 -21.62 13.06
C GLN A 250 26.36 -23.09 13.41
N VAL A 251 25.73 -23.57 14.48
CA VAL A 251 25.90 -24.97 14.96
C VAL A 251 25.58 -26.01 13.87
N ILE A 252 24.68 -25.71 12.94
CA ILE A 252 24.35 -26.58 11.80
C ILE A 252 25.55 -26.82 10.86
N GLU A 253 26.57 -25.96 10.91
CA GLU A 253 27.81 -26.07 10.11
C GLU A 253 28.90 -26.89 10.84
N LYS A 254 28.62 -27.45 12.03
CA LYS A 254 29.62 -28.18 12.85
C LYS A 254 30.25 -29.35 12.10
N GLU A 255 29.46 -30.08 11.29
CA GLU A 255 29.97 -31.19 10.49
C GLU A 255 30.94 -30.71 9.40
N VAL A 256 30.59 -29.64 8.69
CA VAL A 256 31.46 -28.99 7.69
C VAL A 256 32.77 -28.57 8.36
N ARG A 257 32.71 -27.98 9.55
CA ARG A 257 33.91 -27.59 10.28
C ARG A 257 34.78 -28.76 10.71
N LYS A 258 34.17 -29.85 11.17
CA LYS A 258 34.90 -31.02 11.68
C LYS A 258 35.54 -31.81 10.55
N ASN A 259 34.83 -32.04 9.46
CA ASN A 259 35.18 -33.07 8.49
C ASN A 259 35.64 -32.53 7.13
N TYR A 260 35.32 -31.28 6.78
CA TYR A 260 35.50 -30.78 5.41
C TYR A 260 36.49 -29.62 5.28
N ARG A 261 36.90 -28.98 6.38
CA ARG A 261 37.92 -27.93 6.33
C ARG A 261 39.29 -28.52 6.07
N ASN A 262 39.99 -27.98 5.07
CA ASN A 262 41.33 -28.42 4.63
C ASN A 262 41.37 -29.88 4.15
N ARG A 263 40.23 -30.41 3.67
CA ARG A 263 40.13 -31.80 3.16
C ARG A 263 41.09 -32.10 2.00
N TRP A 264 41.58 -31.08 1.29
CA TRP A 264 42.43 -31.19 0.10
C TRP A 264 43.85 -30.67 0.29
N SER A 265 44.20 -30.19 1.49
CA SER A 265 45.50 -29.62 1.80
C SER A 265 45.92 -30.06 3.20
N LYS A 266 46.99 -30.87 3.30
CA LYS A 266 47.61 -31.17 4.59
C LYS A 266 48.10 -29.85 5.19
N ILE A 267 47.50 -29.42 6.28
CA ILE A 267 48.14 -28.42 7.15
C ILE A 267 49.30 -29.17 7.81
N THR A 268 50.50 -28.97 7.29
CA THR A 268 51.72 -29.21 8.06
C THR A 268 51.70 -28.17 9.17
N SER A 269 51.45 -28.63 10.40
CA SER A 269 51.57 -27.86 11.64
C SER A 269 52.94 -27.22 11.77
#